data_AF-D3YM43-F1
#
_entry.id   AF-D3YM43-F1
#
_cell.length_a   1.000
_cell.length_b   1.000
_cell.length_c   1.000
_cell.angle_alpha   90.00
_cell.angle_beta   90.00
_cell.angle_gamma   90.00
#
_symmetry.space_group_name_H-M   'P 1'
#
loop_
_entity.id
_entity.type
_entity.pdbx_description
1 polymer ?
#
loop_
_entity_poly.entity_id
_entity_poly.type
_entity_poly.pdbx_seq_one_letter_code
_entity_poly.pdbx_strand_id
1 'polypeptide(L)'
;GSQFNESIVSPRLRSKLKRSWPNVESSNDTRFWEGEWNKHGRCSQQTLNQYQYFERSHEMWHFHNITNILKNASIVPSAKQTWTYSNIVSTIKAVTQTTP
;
A
#
# COMPACT_ATOMS: atom_id res chain seq x y z
N GLY A 1 21.19 -5.66 1.06
CA GLY A 1 20.87 -4.21 1.10
C GLY A 1 21.22 -3.60 2.44
N SER A 2 21.30 -2.28 2.50
CA SER A 2 21.50 -1.48 3.72
C SER A 2 20.29 -1.57 4.64
N GLN A 3 20.51 -1.52 5.96
CA GLN A 3 19.43 -1.42 6.94
C GLN A 3 18.62 -0.14 6.75
N PHE A 4 17.40 -0.13 7.29
CA PHE A 4 16.53 1.04 7.26
C PHE A 4 17.22 2.26 7.87
N ASN A 5 17.10 3.38 7.19
CA ASN A 5 17.53 4.68 7.70
C ASN A 5 16.35 5.66 7.69
N GLU A 6 15.86 6.00 8.88
CA GLU A 6 14.70 6.86 9.05
C GLU A 6 14.84 8.24 8.39
N SER A 7 16.06 8.79 8.34
CA SER A 7 16.34 10.12 7.76
C SER A 7 16.11 10.16 6.24
N ILE A 8 16.19 9.01 5.57
CA ILE A 8 15.92 8.90 4.12
C ILE A 8 14.43 9.06 3.83
N VAL A 9 13.55 8.68 4.77
CA VAL A 9 12.10 8.87 4.63
C VAL A 9 11.77 10.29 5.06
N SER A 10 11.81 11.23 4.12
CA SER A 10 11.59 12.66 4.39
C SER A 10 10.25 12.94 5.08
N PRO A 11 10.11 14.05 5.84
CA PRO A 11 8.85 14.41 6.49
C PRO A 11 7.64 14.43 5.53
N ARG A 12 7.85 14.92 4.30
CA ARG A 12 6.83 14.92 3.24
C ARG A 12 6.41 13.51 2.85
N LEU A 13 7.36 12.59 2.69
CA LEU A 13 7.08 11.20 2.36
C LEU A 13 6.40 10.48 3.54
N ARG A 14 6.82 10.75 4.79
CA ARG A 14 6.14 10.21 5.98
C ARG A 14 4.67 10.63 6.03
N SER A 15 4.33 11.89 5.73
CA SER A 15 2.93 12.32 5.69
C SER A 15 2.11 11.58 4.63
N LYS A 16 2.70 11.25 3.48
CA LYS A 16 2.07 10.41 2.46
C LYS A 16 1.87 8.98 2.97
N LEU A 17 2.92 8.38 3.53
CA LEU A 17 2.91 7.00 4.04
C LEU A 17 1.98 6.82 5.23
N LYS A 18 1.83 7.80 6.12
CA LYS A 18 0.83 7.76 7.21
C LYS A 18 -0.59 7.56 6.70
N ARG A 19 -0.89 7.98 5.47
CA ARG A 19 -2.19 7.77 4.84
C ARG A 19 -2.26 6.46 4.07
N SER A 20 -1.24 6.17 3.26
CA SER A 20 -1.28 5.02 2.35
C SER A 20 -0.80 3.70 2.97
N TRP A 21 0.00 3.79 4.02
CA TRP A 21 0.70 2.66 4.63
C TRP A 21 0.93 2.83 6.16
N PRO A 22 -0.13 3.09 6.95
CA PRO A 22 -0.01 3.17 8.40
C PRO A 22 0.23 1.79 9.02
N ASN A 23 0.74 1.77 10.25
CA ASN A 23 0.66 0.59 11.09
C ASN A 23 -0.76 0.47 11.65
N VAL A 24 -1.45 -0.63 11.32
CA VAL A 24 -2.84 -0.87 11.75
C VAL A 24 -2.93 -1.70 13.04
N GLU A 25 -1.82 -2.28 13.50
CA GLU A 25 -1.76 -3.07 14.74
C GLU A 25 -1.29 -2.23 15.94
N SER A 26 -0.53 -1.15 15.70
CA SER A 26 -0.03 -0.25 16.73
C SER A 26 0.13 1.17 16.21
N SER A 27 0.37 2.14 17.10
CA SER A 27 0.58 3.55 16.73
C SER A 27 1.96 3.89 16.15
N ASN A 28 2.85 2.90 16.00
CA ASN A 28 4.22 3.13 15.53
C ASN A 28 4.39 2.75 14.04
N ASP A 29 4.14 3.74 13.17
CA ASP A 29 4.32 3.60 11.72
C ASP A 29 5.77 3.37 11.33
N THR A 30 6.71 4.07 11.96
CA THR A 30 8.14 3.97 11.63
C THR A 30 8.66 2.55 11.86
N ARG A 31 8.28 1.91 12.97
CA ARG A 31 8.64 0.51 13.24
C ARG A 31 8.13 -0.45 12.17
N PHE A 32 6.94 -0.17 11.63
CA PHE A 32 6.38 -0.98 10.56
C PHE A 32 7.15 -0.77 9.25
N TRP A 33 7.42 0.48 8.86
CA TRP A 33 8.20 0.79 7.67
C TRP A 33 9.63 0.23 7.74
N GLU A 34 10.26 0.29 8.90
CA GLU A 34 11.56 -0.34 9.15
C GLU A 34 11.52 -1.85 8.88
N GLY A 35 10.52 -2.54 9.43
CA GLY A 35 10.31 -3.97 9.21
C GLY A 35 10.13 -4.32 7.73
N GLU A 36 9.27 -3.57 7.02
CA GLU A 36 9.00 -3.78 5.59
C GLU A 36 10.24 -3.52 4.73
N TRP A 37 11.00 -2.46 5.00
CA TRP A 37 12.26 -2.23 4.29
C TRP A 37 13.27 -3.34 4.58
N ASN A 38 13.50 -3.65 5.85
CA ASN A 38 14.52 -4.62 6.27
C ASN A 38 14.18 -6.05 5.78
N LYS A 39 12.91 -6.41 5.68
CA LYS A 39 12.47 -7.74 5.22
C LYS A 39 12.30 -7.82 3.70
N HIS A 40 11.72 -6.80 3.07
CA HIS A 40 11.30 -6.83 1.67
C HIS A 40 12.03 -5.80 0.80
N GLY A 41 12.08 -4.54 1.22
CA GLY A 41 12.63 -3.44 0.42
C GLY A 41 14.09 -3.64 -0.01
N ARG A 42 14.94 -4.17 0.88
CA ARG A 42 16.36 -4.46 0.60
C ARG A 42 16.59 -5.41 -0.59
N CYS A 43 15.62 -6.27 -0.92
CA CYS A 43 15.70 -7.16 -2.08
C CYS A 43 15.62 -6.40 -3.42
N SER A 44 15.00 -5.23 -3.42
CA SER A 44 14.86 -4.35 -4.59
C SER A 44 15.91 -3.24 -4.66
N GLN A 45 16.84 -3.18 -3.69
CA GLN A 45 17.73 -2.02 -3.52
C GLN A 45 18.64 -1.73 -4.73
N GLN A 46 18.91 -2.73 -5.57
CA GLN A 46 19.70 -2.55 -6.79
C GLN A 46 19.01 -1.65 -7.81
N THR A 47 17.68 -1.53 -7.76
CA THR A 47 16.87 -0.71 -8.68
C THR A 47 16.12 0.42 -7.99
N LEU A 48 15.67 0.20 -6.74
CA LEU A 48 14.93 1.17 -5.94
C LEU A 48 15.65 1.39 -4.61
N ASN A 49 16.26 2.57 -4.42
CA ASN A 49 16.76 2.94 -3.10
C ASN A 49 15.62 3.06 -2.09
N GLN A 50 15.92 3.19 -0.79
CA GLN A 50 14.89 3.21 0.25
C GLN A 50 13.83 4.31 0.04
N TYR A 51 14.23 5.51 -0.38
CA TYR A 51 13.28 6.59 -0.67
C TYR A 51 12.35 6.19 -1.82
N GLN A 52 12.91 5.71 -2.93
CA GLN A 52 12.16 5.31 -4.12
C GLN A 52 11.22 4.13 -3.85
N TYR A 53 11.64 3.17 -3.03
CA TYR A 53 10.80 2.05 -2.61
C TYR A 53 9.51 2.54 -1.96
N PHE A 54 9.62 3.43 -0.96
CA PHE A 54 8.45 3.97 -0.28
C PHE A 54 7.62 4.92 -1.15
N GLU A 55 8.27 5.76 -1.95
CA GLU A 55 7.59 6.65 -2.88
C GLU A 55 6.77 5.86 -3.90
N ARG A 56 7.37 4.82 -4.50
CA ARG A 56 6.70 3.94 -5.46
C ARG A 56 5.52 3.21 -4.84
N SER A 57 5.66 2.71 -3.62
CA SER A 57 4.55 2.06 -2.90
C SER A 57 3.38 3.01 -2.66
N HIS A 58 3.64 4.27 -2.29
CA HIS A 58 2.59 5.28 -2.15
C HIS A 58 1.90 5.57 -3.49
N GLU A 59 2.65 5.73 -4.58
CA GLU A 59 2.10 5.95 -5.91
C GLU A 59 1.20 4.79 -6.37
N MET A 60 1.63 3.55 -6.13
CA MET A 60 0.84 2.36 -6.45
C MET A 60 -0.47 2.34 -5.67
N TRP A 61 -0.43 2.62 -4.36
CA TRP A 61 -1.64 2.74 -3.54
C TRP A 61 -2.58 3.85 -4.04
N HIS A 62 -2.03 5.00 -4.43
CA HIS A 62 -2.82 6.14 -4.88
C HIS A 62 -3.48 5.90 -6.24
N PHE A 63 -2.73 5.34 -7.19
CA PHE A 63 -3.20 5.09 -8.55
C PHE A 63 -4.22 3.95 -8.61
N HIS A 64 -4.00 2.88 -7.85
CA HIS A 64 -4.92 1.75 -7.76
C HIS A 64 -5.87 1.89 -6.56
N ASN A 65 -6.72 2.92 -6.58
CA ASN A 65 -7.69 3.16 -5.50
C ASN A 65 -8.82 2.12 -5.53
N ILE A 66 -8.54 0.93 -4.99
CA ILE A 66 -9.45 -0.22 -4.91
C ILE A 66 -10.74 0.16 -4.17
N THR A 67 -10.66 1.02 -3.14
CA THR A 67 -11.83 1.49 -2.40
C THR A 67 -12.82 2.19 -3.32
N ASN A 68 -12.36 3.09 -4.18
CA ASN A 68 -13.24 3.79 -5.13
C ASN A 68 -13.77 2.84 -6.22
N ILE A 69 -12.92 1.92 -6.72
CA ILE A 69 -13.33 0.92 -7.70
C ILE A 69 -14.51 0.09 -7.17
N LEU A 70 -14.39 -0.44 -5.95
CA LEU A 70 -15.44 -1.25 -5.33
C LEU A 70 -16.67 -0.40 -4.98
N LYS A 71 -16.48 0.80 -4.44
CA LYS A 71 -17.58 1.72 -4.09
C LYS A 71 -18.43 2.09 -5.31
N ASN A 72 -17.81 2.31 -6.47
CA ASN A 72 -18.53 2.62 -7.71
C ASN A 72 -19.40 1.45 -8.20
N ALA A 73 -19.04 0.21 -7.83
CA ALA A 73 -19.84 -0.98 -8.06
C ALA A 73 -20.83 -1.27 -6.91
N SER A 74 -21.03 -0.32 -5.98
CA SER A 74 -21.83 -0.49 -4.76
C SER A 74 -21.35 -1.63 -3.83
N ILE A 75 -20.07 -2.01 -3.95
CA ILE A 75 -19.39 -2.93 -3.03
C ILE A 75 -18.71 -2.07 -1.96
N VAL A 76 -19.35 -1.96 -0.79
CA VAL A 76 -18.91 -1.11 0.33
C VAL A 76 -18.90 -1.91 1.62
N PRO A 77 -17.94 -1.73 2.54
CA PRO A 77 -17.88 -2.51 3.78
C PRO A 77 -19.23 -2.56 4.54
N SER A 78 -19.63 -3.75 4.99
CA SER A 78 -20.90 -3.99 5.70
C SER A 78 -20.74 -5.08 6.75
N ALA A 79 -21.41 -4.92 7.89
CA ALA A 79 -21.50 -5.93 8.92
C ALA A 79 -22.55 -7.02 8.64
N LYS A 80 -23.43 -6.82 7.64
CA LYS A 80 -24.56 -7.73 7.34
C LYS A 80 -24.50 -8.31 5.93
N GLN A 81 -24.07 -7.51 4.96
CA GLN A 81 -24.00 -7.92 3.56
C GLN A 81 -22.65 -8.58 3.28
N THR A 82 -22.67 -9.65 2.50
CA THR A 82 -21.49 -10.33 2.01
C THR A 82 -21.35 -10.16 0.50
N TRP A 83 -20.11 -10.21 0.00
CA TRP A 83 -19.81 -10.26 -1.42
C TRP A 83 -19.02 -11.52 -1.72
N THR A 84 -19.25 -12.10 -2.89
CA THR A 84 -18.47 -13.24 -3.34
C THR A 84 -17.07 -12.78 -3.77
N TYR A 85 -16.09 -13.68 -3.63
CA TYR A 85 -14.73 -13.45 -4.15
C TYR A 85 -14.76 -13.07 -5.64
N SER A 86 -15.58 -13.77 -6.43
CA SER A 86 -15.72 -13.50 -7.86
C SER A 86 -16.21 -12.07 -8.15
N ASN A 87 -17.16 -11.55 -7.37
CA ASN A 87 -17.64 -10.17 -7.53
C ASN A 87 -16.52 -9.14 -7.26
N ILE A 88 -15.73 -9.36 -6.22
CA ILE A 88 -14.61 -8.45 -5.87
C ILE A 88 -13.54 -8.49 -6.97
N VAL A 89 -13.09 -9.68 -7.36
CA VAL A 89 -12.02 -9.86 -8.36
C VAL A 89 -12.43 -9.34 -9.73
N SER A 90 -13.65 -9.66 -10.20
CA SER A 90 -14.13 -9.20 -11.50
C SER A 90 -14.29 -7.68 -11.55
N THR A 91 -14.76 -7.06 -10.46
CA THR A 91 -14.89 -5.59 -10.35
C THR A 91 -13.53 -4.91 -10.44
N ILE A 92 -12.53 -5.42 -9.72
CA ILE A 92 -11.17 -4.86 -9.79
C ILE A 92 -10.57 -5.08 -11.18
N LYS A 93 -10.66 -6.30 -11.73
CA LYS A 93 -10.15 -6.66 -13.05
C LYS A 93 -10.76 -5.81 -14.17
N ALA A 94 -12.04 -5.47 -14.09
CA ALA A 94 -12.71 -4.64 -15.09
C ALA A 94 -12.07 -3.24 -15.22
N VAL A 95 -11.50 -2.70 -14.13
CA VAL A 95 -10.85 -1.39 -14.13
C VAL A 95 -9.34 -1.50 -14.35
N THR A 96 -8.67 -2.44 -13.69
CA THR A 96 -7.21 -2.59 -13.76
C THR A 96 -6.74 -3.35 -14.98
N GLN A 97 -7.65 -4.04 -15.69
CA GLN A 97 -7.37 -4.94 -16.82
C GLN A 97 -6.46 -6.13 -16.48
N THR A 98 -6.20 -6.34 -15.19
CA THR A 98 -5.37 -7.41 -14.63
C THR A 98 -6.12 -8.12 -13.53
N THR A 99 -5.89 -9.43 -13.37
CA THR A 99 -6.44 -10.15 -12.21
C THR A 99 -5.62 -9.73 -10.97
N PRO A 100 -6.24 -9.14 -9.94
CA PRO A 100 -5.57 -8.79 -8.69
C PRO A 100 -5.19 -10.04 -7.87
#